data_AF-A0A0W4ZM05-F1
#
_entry.id   AF-A0A0W4ZM05-F1
#
_cell.length_a   1.000
_cell.length_b   1.000
_cell.length_c   1.000
_cell.angle_alpha   90.00
_cell.angle_beta   90.00
_cell.angle_gamma   90.00
#
_symmetry.space_group_name_H-M   'P 1'
#
loop_
_entity.id
_entity.type
_entity.pdbx_description
1 polymer ?
#
loop_
_entity_poly.entity_id
_entity_poly.type
_entity_poly.pdbx_seq_one_letter_code
_entity_poly.pdbx_strand_id
1 'polypeptide(L)'
;MENKEGVSGLYGMSAATIEMKRGHAICIKFKKEIESVSGYLWNIDPSSGTVFVFETNEKEYNVMYVIMSDSIYSITFLNDKEPLSTDLMDAYMNLEDEVE
;
A
#
# COMPACT_ATOMS: atom_id res chain seq x y z
N MET A 1 -18.67 26.47 -20.56
CA MET A 1 -18.08 25.11 -20.53
C MET A 1 -16.89 25.19 -19.62
N GLU A 2 -17.04 24.71 -18.38
CA GLU A 2 -15.92 24.51 -17.47
C GLU A 2 -15.93 23.04 -17.08
N ASN A 3 -15.09 22.23 -17.74
CA ASN A 3 -14.77 20.90 -17.25
C ASN A 3 -13.92 21.10 -15.99
N LYS A 4 -14.57 21.03 -14.82
CA LYS A 4 -13.85 20.82 -13.56
C LYS A 4 -13.25 19.43 -13.64
N GLU A 5 -11.96 19.38 -13.97
CA GLU A 5 -11.16 18.15 -13.95
C GLU A 5 -11.39 17.46 -12.60
N GLY A 6 -12.08 16.33 -12.66
CA GLY A 6 -12.35 15.51 -11.49
C GLY A 6 -11.03 15.12 -10.88
N VAL A 7 -10.82 15.49 -9.62
CA VAL A 7 -9.71 14.97 -8.81
C VAL A 7 -9.94 13.46 -8.72
N SER A 8 -9.34 12.70 -9.64
CA SER A 8 -9.52 11.26 -9.74
C SER A 8 -8.79 10.63 -8.55
N GLY A 9 -9.52 10.36 -7.48
CA GLY A 9 -8.97 9.69 -6.32
C GLY A 9 -8.65 8.23 -6.62
N LEU A 10 -7.44 7.78 -6.31
CA LEU A 10 -7.09 6.36 -6.37
C LEU A 10 -7.79 5.65 -5.23
N TYR A 11 -8.63 4.67 -5.55
CA TYR A 11 -9.42 3.92 -4.57
C TYR A 11 -10.27 4.82 -3.66
N GLY A 12 -10.72 5.96 -4.17
CA GLY A 12 -11.50 6.95 -3.40
C GLY A 12 -10.66 7.83 -2.46
N MET A 13 -9.33 7.81 -2.59
CA MET A 13 -8.41 8.62 -1.78
C MET A 13 -7.72 9.70 -2.61
N SER A 14 -7.48 10.86 -1.99
CA SER A 14 -6.61 11.89 -2.58
C SER A 14 -5.13 11.52 -2.41
N ALA A 15 -4.24 12.10 -3.21
CA ALA A 15 -2.79 11.93 -3.03
C ALA A 15 -2.33 12.33 -1.61
N ALA A 16 -2.86 13.42 -1.06
CA ALA A 16 -2.56 13.84 0.31
C ALA A 16 -3.03 12.81 1.34
N THR A 17 -4.19 12.18 1.12
CA THR A 17 -4.69 11.10 1.97
C THR A 17 -3.78 9.88 1.92
N ILE A 18 -3.29 9.51 0.74
CA ILE A 18 -2.38 8.38 0.55
C ILE A 18 -1.08 8.62 1.34
N GLU A 19 -0.46 9.79 1.18
CA GLU A 19 0.76 10.15 1.91
C GLU A 19 0.56 10.12 3.43
N MET A 20 -0.54 10.70 3.93
CA MET A 20 -0.87 10.67 5.36
C MET A 20 -1.12 9.25 5.90
N LYS A 21 -1.44 8.31 5.02
CA LYS A 21 -1.82 6.94 5.38
C LYS A 21 -0.72 5.93 5.13
N ARG A 22 0.44 6.33 4.60
CA ARG A 22 1.63 5.48 4.60
C ARG A 22 1.93 4.99 6.02
N GLY A 23 2.40 3.76 6.12
CA GLY A 23 2.65 3.07 7.38
C GLY A 23 1.42 2.56 8.10
N HIS A 24 0.19 2.89 7.69
CA HIS A 24 -1.01 2.35 8.34
C HIS A 24 -1.35 0.95 7.83
N ALA A 25 -1.90 0.11 8.70
CA ALA A 25 -2.37 -1.21 8.31
C ALA A 25 -3.56 -1.11 7.34
N ILE A 26 -3.56 -1.93 6.31
CA ILE A 26 -4.58 -2.04 5.29
C ILE A 26 -4.92 -3.50 5.00
N CYS A 27 -6.12 -3.72 4.48
CA CYS A 27 -6.58 -4.95 3.88
C CYS A 27 -7.04 -4.67 2.45
N ILE A 28 -6.53 -5.45 1.49
CA ILE A 28 -6.86 -5.38 0.09
C ILE A 28 -7.76 -6.55 -0.27
N LYS A 29 -8.95 -6.22 -0.78
CA LYS A 29 -9.85 -7.20 -1.40
C LYS A 29 -9.67 -7.16 -2.90
N PHE A 30 -9.63 -8.33 -3.51
CA PHE A 30 -9.47 -8.47 -4.95
C PHE A 30 -10.83 -8.61 -5.66
N LYS A 31 -10.86 -8.30 -6.95
CA LYS A 31 -12.07 -8.45 -7.78
C LYS A 31 -12.41 -9.92 -8.04
N LYS A 32 -11.40 -10.77 -8.11
CA LYS A 32 -11.56 -12.24 -8.20
C LYS A 32 -11.68 -12.79 -6.79
N GLU A 33 -12.35 -13.94 -6.65
CA GLU A 33 -12.44 -14.68 -5.40
C GLU A 33 -11.08 -15.31 -5.04
N ILE A 34 -10.14 -14.46 -4.64
CA ILE A 34 -8.84 -14.83 -4.09
C ILE A 34 -8.73 -14.25 -2.68
N GLU A 35 -7.86 -14.88 -1.88
CA GLU A 35 -7.62 -14.46 -0.51
C GLU A 35 -7.14 -13.00 -0.45
N SER A 36 -7.64 -12.26 0.54
CA SER A 36 -7.25 -10.86 0.76
C SER A 36 -5.82 -10.77 1.27
N VAL A 37 -5.09 -9.75 0.83
CA VAL A 37 -3.77 -9.42 1.38
C VAL A 37 -3.93 -8.34 2.45
N SER A 38 -3.26 -8.50 3.59
CA SER A 38 -3.20 -7.49 4.64
C SER A 38 -1.76 -7.18 5.00
N GLY A 39 -1.49 -5.93 5.36
CA GLY A 39 -0.15 -5.46 5.71
C GLY A 39 -0.14 -3.95 5.86
N TYR A 40 1.03 -3.34 5.86
CA TYR A 40 1.19 -1.89 6.02
C TYR A 40 1.31 -1.22 4.66
N LEU A 41 0.58 -0.12 4.46
CA LEU A 41 0.65 0.64 3.22
C LEU A 41 2.03 1.28 3.08
N TRP A 42 2.84 0.81 2.14
CA TRP A 42 4.11 1.48 1.84
C TRP A 42 3.89 2.66 0.92
N ASN A 43 3.27 2.43 -0.24
CA ASN A 43 2.96 3.46 -1.22
C ASN A 43 1.85 3.03 -2.20
N ILE A 44 1.31 3.99 -2.95
CA ILE A 44 0.52 3.74 -4.16
C ILE A 44 1.14 4.56 -5.28
N ASP A 45 1.55 3.91 -6.38
CA ASP A 45 2.04 4.64 -7.55
C ASP A 45 0.89 5.48 -8.13
N PRO A 46 1.01 6.82 -8.17
CA PRO A 46 -0.04 7.70 -8.67
C PRO A 46 -0.38 7.46 -10.15
N SER A 47 0.56 6.90 -10.92
CA SER A 47 0.41 6.71 -12.37
C SER A 47 -0.36 5.45 -12.70
N SER A 48 -0.01 4.32 -12.08
CA SER A 48 -0.64 3.02 -12.35
C SER A 48 -1.73 2.63 -11.35
N GLY A 49 -1.77 3.28 -10.19
CA GLY A 49 -2.56 2.84 -9.04
C GLY A 49 -2.01 1.57 -8.36
N THR A 50 -0.84 1.07 -8.76
CA THR A 50 -0.21 -0.10 -8.14
C THR A 50 0.00 0.16 -6.65
N VAL A 51 -0.43 -0.78 -5.81
CA VAL A 51 -0.33 -0.68 -4.36
C VAL A 51 0.82 -1.53 -3.86
N PHE A 52 1.64 -0.95 -3.00
CA PHE A 52 2.76 -1.63 -2.37
C PHE A 52 2.45 -1.85 -0.90
N VAL A 53 2.51 -3.11 -0.47
CA VAL A 53 2.14 -3.52 0.89
C VAL A 53 3.32 -4.21 1.56
N PHE A 54 3.76 -3.65 2.68
CA PHE A 54 4.79 -4.24 3.51
C PHE A 54 4.16 -5.17 4.55
N GLU A 55 4.46 -6.45 4.48
CA GLU A 55 4.10 -7.40 5.53
C GLU A 55 5.35 -7.70 6.36
N THR A 56 5.22 -7.52 7.67
CA THR A 56 6.26 -7.89 8.63
C THR A 56 5.64 -8.78 9.70
N ASN A 57 6.30 -9.89 9.96
CA ASN A 57 6.09 -10.69 11.15
C ASN A 57 7.35 -10.55 11.99
N GLU A 58 7.22 -10.04 13.22
CA GLU A 58 8.33 -9.68 14.14
C GLU A 58 9.39 -10.77 14.36
N LYS A 59 9.17 -11.99 13.86
CA LYS A 59 10.00 -13.17 14.13
C LYS A 59 10.43 -13.98 12.90
N GLU A 60 9.87 -13.77 11.71
CA GLU A 60 10.04 -14.77 10.63
C GLU A 60 10.42 -14.18 9.27
N TYR A 61 9.76 -13.11 8.82
CA TYR A 61 10.06 -12.54 7.51
C TYR A 61 9.48 -11.13 7.35
N ASN A 62 10.11 -10.39 6.44
CA ASN A 62 9.60 -9.14 5.88
C ASN A 62 9.40 -9.37 4.38
N VAL A 63 8.24 -9.00 3.84
CA VAL A 63 7.87 -9.16 2.43
C VAL A 63 7.22 -7.89 1.91
N MET A 64 7.56 -7.51 0.67
CA MET A 64 6.88 -6.43 -0.05
C MET A 64 6.01 -7.02 -1.16
N TYR A 65 4.69 -6.85 -1.06
CA TYR A 65 3.76 -7.17 -2.14
C TYR A 65 3.62 -6.00 -3.11
N VAL A 66 3.62 -6.31 -4.40
CA VAL A 66 3.29 -5.36 -5.48
C VAL A 66 1.97 -5.80 -6.09
N ILE A 67 0.93 -4.98 -5.92
CA ILE A 67 -0.44 -5.35 -6.29
C ILE A 67 -0.95 -4.42 -7.39
N MET A 68 -1.21 -5.01 -8.56
CA MET A 68 -1.68 -4.31 -9.74
C MET A 68 -3.10 -3.79 -9.54
N SER A 69 -3.36 -2.55 -9.98
CA SER A 69 -4.63 -1.85 -9.73
C SER A 69 -5.85 -2.51 -10.36
N ASP A 70 -5.67 -3.19 -11.49
CA ASP A 70 -6.73 -3.92 -12.18
C ASP A 70 -7.27 -5.10 -11.37
N SER A 71 -6.47 -5.64 -10.45
CA SER A 71 -6.84 -6.74 -9.56
C SER A 71 -7.62 -6.31 -8.32
N ILE A 72 -7.49 -5.04 -7.90
CA ILE A 72 -8.00 -4.54 -6.62
C ILE A 72 -9.49 -4.16 -6.72
N TYR A 73 -10.30 -4.71 -5.83
CA TYR A 73 -11.69 -4.30 -5.63
C TYR A 73 -11.77 -3.12 -4.65
N SER A 74 -11.14 -3.25 -3.48
CA SER A 74 -11.17 -2.20 -2.45
C SER A 74 -9.97 -2.26 -1.52
N ILE A 75 -9.63 -1.12 -0.92
CA ILE A 75 -8.63 -1.00 0.15
C ILE A 75 -9.36 -0.51 1.40
N THR A 76 -9.15 -1.20 2.52
CA THR A 76 -9.71 -0.82 3.83
C THR A 76 -8.58 -0.58 4.81
N PHE A 77 -8.60 0.54 5.53
CA PHE A 77 -7.68 0.78 6.63
C PHE A 77 -8.10 0.00 7.86
N LEU A 78 -7.14 -0.71 8.45
CA LEU A 78 -7.30 -1.43 9.69
C LEU A 78 -6.80 -0.50 10.82
N ASN A 79 -7.64 -0.25 11.82
CA ASN A 79 -7.31 0.60 12.97
C ASN A 79 -6.94 -0.25 14.20
N ASP A 80 -6.51 -1.49 13.98
CA ASP A 80 -6.21 -2.48 15.00
C ASP A 80 -4.71 -2.56 15.35
N LYS A 81 -3.86 -1.86 14.60
CA LYS A 81 -2.41 -1.82 14.78
C LYS A 81 -1.88 -0.40 14.73
N GLU A 82 -0.84 -0.13 15.51
CA GLU A 82 -0.09 1.12 15.41
C GLU A 82 0.56 1.26 14.03
N PRO A 83 0.60 2.47 13.45
CA PRO A 83 1.31 2.69 12.19
C PRO A 83 2.79 2.36 12.30
N LEU A 84 3.32 1.76 11.25
CA LEU A 84 4.74 1.50 11.08
C LEU A 84 5.43 2.73 10.48
N SER A 85 6.65 3.03 10.92
CA SER A 85 7.43 4.13 10.33
C SER A 85 7.74 3.83 8.87
N THR A 86 7.59 4.83 8.00
CA THR A 86 8.00 4.75 6.60
C THR A 86 9.48 4.51 6.44
N ASP A 87 10.30 5.04 7.36
CA ASP A 87 11.77 4.85 7.32
C ASP A 87 12.16 3.38 7.45
N LEU A 88 11.40 2.59 8.22
CA LEU A 88 11.68 1.16 8.37
C LEU A 88 11.39 0.39 7.08
N MET A 89 10.30 0.74 6.41
CA MET A 89 9.93 0.14 5.14
C MET A 89 10.88 0.57 4.02
N ASP A 90 11.28 1.84 4.01
CA ASP A 90 12.26 2.39 3.06
C ASP A 90 13.63 1.73 3.26
N ALA A 91 14.07 1.50 4.50
CA ALA A 91 15.31 0.79 4.79
C ALA A 91 15.29 -0.63 4.21
N TYR A 92 14.19 -1.37 4.33
CA TYR A 92 14.05 -2.70 3.74
C TYR A 92 14.18 -2.69 2.21
N MET A 93 13.59 -1.70 1.54
CA MET A 93 13.68 -1.55 0.09
C MET A 93 15.08 -1.12 -0.40
N ASN A 94 15.88 -0.54 0.49
CA ASN A 94 17.25 -0.07 0.22
C ASN A 94 18.32 -0.99 0.80
N LEU A 95 17.98 -2.19 1.26
CA LEU A 95 18.98 -3.20 1.56
C LEU A 95 19.67 -3.54 0.23
N GLU A 96 20.84 -2.94 0.00
CA GLU A 96 21.79 -3.49 -0.95
C GLU A 96 22.02 -4.94 -0.52
N ASP A 97 21.89 -5.87 -1.46
CA ASP A 97 22.26 -7.26 -1.25
C ASP A 97 23.76 -7.27 -0.88
N GLU A 98 24.10 -7.15 0.40
CA GLU A 98 25.41 -7.50 0.95
C GLU A 98 25.52 -9.02 0.89
N VAL A 99 25.65 -9.55 -0.34
CA VAL A 99 26.09 -10.92 -0.56
C VAL A 99 27.61 -10.89 -0.54
N GLU A 100 28.19 -11.14 0.64
CA GLU A 100 29.57 -11.65 0.76
C GLU A 100 29.67 -13.10 0.26
#